data_AF-T0L696-F1
#
_entry.id   AF-T0L696-F1
#
_cell.length_a   1.000
_cell.length_b   1.000
_cell.length_c   1.000
_cell.angle_alpha   90.00
_cell.angle_beta   90.00
_cell.angle_gamma   90.00
#
_symmetry.space_group_name_H-M   'P 1'
#
loop_
_entity.id
_entity.type
_entity.pdbx_description
1 polymer ?
#
loop_
_entity_poly.entity_id
_entity_poly.type
_entity_poly.pdbx_seq_one_letter_code
_entity_poly.pdbx_strand_id
1 'polypeptide(L)'
;MIIKDTDNNLCLVNTVDESNNVLLKLNLNYLKQYSFFTGQLVTFKGKNLNGNELIVEKYECLYTLPFNDNVKKNDFVIEIIQNSSNILKTLSNDSVVIFLGCEISEDIKKWSYANKSNKILHVPTLDSINTINVFPQPPIYDDNIHIEKLSNPCELELNNNSIFINTLPVIDEIKENEVLKNEKCNNQIKCAQFLFKGDELDRLIAHLLFQASFCPVFPSRYNIEYDDKILEQKIHPDLYIIRSEKFPLFVRQSGPIHVINIGLGNCKINQKDGNIDVFNI
;
A
#
# COMPACT_ATOMS: atom_id res chain seq x y z
N MET A 1 -18.38 0.06 5.93
CA MET A 1 -17.15 0.87 6.09
C MET A 1 -17.14 1.58 7.45
N ILE A 2 -16.00 1.64 8.11
CA ILE A 2 -15.82 2.40 9.37
C ILE A 2 -15.51 3.87 9.05
N ILE A 3 -16.18 4.81 9.72
CA ILE A 3 -15.85 6.24 9.66
C ILE A 3 -15.86 6.85 11.07
N LYS A 4 -15.45 8.12 11.19
CA LYS A 4 -15.62 8.92 12.41
C LYS A 4 -16.75 9.93 12.22
N ASP A 5 -17.61 10.09 13.23
CA ASP A 5 -18.56 11.20 13.28
C ASP A 5 -17.89 12.52 13.71
N THR A 6 -18.67 13.60 13.84
CA THR A 6 -18.19 14.92 14.26
C THR A 6 -17.61 14.94 15.67
N ASP A 7 -17.97 13.97 16.50
CA ASP A 7 -17.51 13.82 17.89
C ASP A 7 -16.35 12.80 17.99
N ASN A 8 -15.78 12.39 16.85
CA ASN A 8 -14.73 11.37 16.73
C ASN A 8 -15.13 9.96 17.22
N ASN A 9 -16.42 9.66 17.32
CA ASN A 9 -16.86 8.29 17.57
C ASN A 9 -16.70 7.43 16.32
N LEU A 10 -16.34 6.16 16.49
CA LEU A 10 -16.36 5.20 15.40
C LEU A 10 -17.80 4.84 15.04
N CYS A 11 -18.12 4.96 13.76
CA CYS A 11 -19.43 4.66 13.17
C CYS A 11 -19.27 3.68 12.02
N LEU A 12 -20.34 2.92 11.76
CA LEU A 12 -20.48 2.06 10.60
C LEU A 12 -21.41 2.73 9.59
N VAL A 13 -20.94 2.75 8.34
CA VAL A 13 -21.73 3.11 7.15
C VAL A 13 -21.92 1.85 6.30
N ASN A 14 -23.14 1.61 5.85
CA ASN A 14 -23.39 0.57 4.87
C ASN A 14 -22.88 1.03 3.50
N THR A 15 -22.16 0.16 2.81
CA THR A 15 -21.59 0.40 1.48
C THR A 15 -22.04 -0.64 0.45
N VAL A 16 -22.96 -1.52 0.82
CA VAL A 16 -23.40 -2.65 -0.05
C VAL A 16 -24.69 -2.33 -0.77
N ASP A 17 -25.64 -1.70 -0.09
CA ASP A 17 -26.96 -1.37 -0.62
C ASP A 17 -27.51 -0.09 0.04
N GLU A 18 -28.72 0.32 -0.38
CA GLU A 18 -29.41 1.49 0.16
C GLU A 18 -30.08 1.23 1.53
N SER A 19 -29.88 0.05 2.14
CA SER A 19 -30.38 -0.21 3.47
C SER A 19 -29.53 0.52 4.51
N ASN A 20 -30.17 1.15 5.51
CA ASN A 20 -29.49 1.87 6.59
C ASN A 20 -28.55 3.00 6.11
N ASN A 21 -29.13 4.05 5.52
CA ASN A 21 -28.47 5.33 5.24
C ASN A 21 -28.13 6.16 6.50
N VAL A 22 -28.11 5.52 7.68
CA VAL A 22 -27.89 6.17 8.96
C VAL A 22 -26.56 5.71 9.51
N LEU A 23 -25.78 6.66 10.03
CA LEU A 23 -24.56 6.36 10.78
C LEU A 23 -24.90 5.55 12.03
N LEU A 24 -24.37 4.33 12.10
CA LEU A 24 -24.58 3.46 13.24
C LEU A 24 -23.35 3.52 14.15
N LYS A 25 -23.49 4.10 15.35
CA LYS A 25 -22.38 4.20 16.30
C LYS A 25 -21.90 2.80 16.72
N LEU A 26 -20.60 2.60 16.83
CA LEU A 26 -20.01 1.34 17.28
C LEU A 26 -19.73 1.41 18.78
N ASN A 27 -20.33 0.50 19.54
CA ASN A 27 -20.01 0.27 20.94
C ASN A 27 -19.05 -0.92 21.05
N LEU A 28 -17.77 -0.61 21.27
CA LEU A 28 -16.66 -1.55 21.29
C LEU A 28 -16.26 -2.00 22.70
N ASN A 29 -17.05 -1.65 23.73
CA ASN A 29 -16.68 -1.85 25.13
C ASN A 29 -16.40 -3.32 25.49
N TYR A 30 -17.12 -4.24 24.84
CA TYR A 30 -16.98 -5.68 25.06
C TYR A 30 -15.80 -6.30 24.30
N LEU A 31 -15.26 -5.60 23.30
CA LEU A 31 -14.07 -6.05 22.61
C LEU A 31 -12.83 -5.79 23.45
N LYS A 32 -11.98 -6.81 23.54
CA LYS A 32 -10.72 -6.78 24.29
C LYS A 32 -9.55 -6.35 23.43
N GLN A 33 -9.55 -6.74 22.16
CA GLN A 33 -8.56 -6.27 21.20
C GLN A 33 -9.21 -5.92 19.86
N TYR A 34 -8.89 -4.74 19.36
CA TYR A 34 -9.22 -4.29 18.03
C TYR A 34 -8.24 -3.23 17.56
N SER A 35 -8.07 -3.18 16.25
CA SER A 35 -7.42 -2.09 15.57
C SER A 35 -8.29 -1.76 14.36
N PHE A 36 -8.77 -0.52 14.32
CA PHE A 36 -9.61 -0.02 13.25
C PHE A 36 -9.09 1.32 12.74
N PHE A 37 -9.35 1.66 11.49
CA PHE A 37 -9.08 2.98 10.94
C PHE A 37 -10.23 3.42 10.03
N THR A 38 -10.29 4.71 9.70
CA THR A 38 -11.36 5.27 8.86
C THR A 38 -11.20 4.83 7.41
N GLY A 39 -12.29 4.42 6.77
CA GLY A 39 -12.31 3.79 5.45
C GLY A 39 -12.27 2.27 5.47
N GLN A 40 -11.95 1.67 6.62
CA GLN A 40 -11.81 0.22 6.70
C GLN A 40 -13.13 -0.51 6.42
N LEU A 41 -13.06 -1.50 5.53
CA LEU A 41 -14.09 -2.50 5.32
C LEU A 41 -13.96 -3.60 6.38
N VAL A 42 -14.98 -3.70 7.22
CA VAL A 42 -15.06 -4.67 8.33
C VAL A 42 -16.48 -5.18 8.44
N THR A 43 -16.62 -6.49 8.66
CA THR A 43 -17.89 -7.11 9.02
C THR A 43 -18.00 -7.18 10.54
N PHE A 44 -19.13 -6.73 11.08
CA PHE A 44 -19.41 -6.78 12.51
C PHE A 44 -20.56 -7.74 12.82
N LYS A 45 -20.43 -8.48 13.92
CA LYS A 45 -21.52 -9.19 14.56
C LYS A 45 -21.81 -8.54 15.90
N GLY A 46 -23.08 -8.24 16.15
CA GLY A 46 -23.50 -7.56 17.36
C GLY A 46 -25.00 -7.43 17.49
N LYS A 47 -25.43 -6.59 18.43
CA LYS A 47 -26.84 -6.28 18.69
C LYS A 47 -27.08 -4.79 18.55
N ASN A 48 -28.09 -4.42 17.78
CA ASN A 48 -28.60 -3.05 17.69
C ASN A 48 -29.97 -3.00 18.36
N LEU A 49 -30.01 -2.64 19.65
CA LEU A 49 -31.23 -2.69 20.46
C LEU A 49 -32.15 -1.48 20.24
N ASN A 50 -31.55 -0.32 19.94
CA ASN A 50 -32.24 0.98 19.92
C ASN A 50 -32.24 1.65 18.53
N GLY A 51 -31.66 1.01 17.52
CA GLY A 51 -31.59 1.50 16.14
C GLY A 51 -30.37 2.36 15.81
N ASN A 52 -29.71 2.97 16.80
CA ASN A 52 -28.65 3.98 16.59
C ASN A 52 -27.24 3.57 17.07
N GLU A 53 -27.10 2.41 17.72
CA GLU A 53 -25.82 1.92 18.22
C GLU A 53 -25.72 0.40 18.06
N LEU A 54 -24.60 -0.09 17.53
CA LEU A 54 -24.27 -1.50 17.46
C LEU A 54 -23.33 -1.88 18.60
N ILE A 55 -23.82 -2.71 19.52
CA ILE A 55 -23.00 -3.37 20.54
C ILE A 55 -22.24 -4.50 19.88
N VAL A 56 -20.93 -4.33 19.70
CA VAL A 56 -20.11 -5.26 18.92
C VAL A 56 -19.67 -6.44 19.79
N GLU A 57 -19.98 -7.66 19.33
CA GLU A 57 -19.58 -8.90 19.96
C GLU A 57 -18.37 -9.54 19.25
N LYS A 58 -18.31 -9.46 17.92
CA LYS A 58 -17.21 -9.96 17.07
C LYS A 58 -17.04 -9.12 15.82
N TYR A 59 -15.87 -9.21 15.19
CA TYR A 59 -15.59 -8.58 13.91
C TYR A 59 -14.71 -9.47 13.01
N GLU A 60 -14.80 -9.23 11.72
CA GLU A 60 -14.02 -9.92 10.69
C GLU A 60 -13.51 -8.89 9.66
N CYS A 61 -12.18 -8.81 9.50
CA CYS A 61 -11.49 -7.79 8.70
C CYS A 61 -10.34 -8.35 7.85
N LEU A 62 -10.22 -9.67 7.75
CA LEU A 62 -9.20 -10.34 6.94
C LEU A 62 -9.82 -10.79 5.62
N TYR A 63 -9.91 -9.88 4.66
CA TYR A 63 -10.37 -10.20 3.32
C TYR A 63 -9.18 -10.66 2.46
N THR A 64 -9.16 -11.94 2.09
CA THR A 64 -8.05 -12.54 1.32
C THR A 64 -8.34 -12.48 -0.18
N LEU A 65 -7.39 -11.93 -0.93
CA LEU A 65 -7.36 -12.03 -2.39
C LEU A 65 -6.62 -13.31 -2.83
N PRO A 66 -6.85 -13.79 -4.06
CA PRO A 66 -6.00 -14.82 -4.65
C PRO A 66 -4.54 -14.33 -4.77
N PHE A 67 -3.60 -15.25 -4.66
CA PHE A 67 -2.17 -15.00 -4.84
C PHE A 67 -1.65 -15.80 -6.04
N ASN A 68 -0.51 -15.39 -6.59
CA ASN A 68 0.13 -16.12 -7.67
C ASN A 68 0.88 -17.34 -7.10
N ASP A 69 0.39 -18.54 -7.37
CA ASP A 69 1.03 -19.79 -6.90
C ASP A 69 2.33 -20.13 -7.67
N ASN A 70 2.59 -19.48 -8.80
CA ASN A 70 3.70 -19.81 -9.70
C ASN A 70 5.00 -19.03 -9.42
N VAL A 71 5.24 -18.64 -8.17
CA VAL A 71 6.41 -17.84 -7.80
C VAL A 71 7.70 -18.60 -8.14
N LYS A 72 8.43 -18.11 -9.13
CA LYS A 72 9.81 -18.53 -9.37
C LYS A 72 10.72 -17.59 -8.60
N LYS A 73 11.55 -18.17 -7.72
CA LYS A 73 12.66 -17.51 -7.02
C LYS A 73 13.79 -17.15 -7.97
N ASN A 74 13.48 -16.45 -9.05
CA ASN A 74 14.48 -15.93 -9.95
C ASN A 74 15.06 -14.67 -9.31
N ASP A 75 16.38 -14.57 -9.36
CA ASP A 75 17.08 -13.40 -8.87
C ASP A 75 16.71 -12.19 -9.73
N PHE A 76 16.60 -11.03 -9.09
CA PHE A 76 16.45 -9.75 -9.76
C PHE A 76 16.99 -8.62 -8.90
N VAL A 77 17.30 -7.51 -9.58
CA VAL A 77 17.72 -6.26 -8.95
C VAL A 77 16.78 -5.15 -9.43
N ILE A 78 16.19 -4.42 -8.48
CA ILE A 78 15.39 -3.23 -8.75
C ILE A 78 16.11 -2.03 -8.12
N GLU A 79 16.40 -1.00 -8.90
CA GLU A 79 17.00 0.25 -8.45
C GLU A 79 15.95 1.36 -8.49
N ILE A 80 15.52 1.87 -7.33
CA ILE A 80 14.53 2.93 -7.20
C ILE A 80 15.25 4.28 -7.07
N ILE A 81 14.99 5.18 -8.01
CA ILE A 81 15.62 6.48 -8.11
C ILE A 81 14.59 7.59 -7.87
N GLN A 82 14.66 8.21 -6.70
CA GLN A 82 13.84 9.38 -6.30
C GLN A 82 14.60 10.71 -6.50
N ASN A 83 15.92 10.66 -6.59
CA ASN A 83 16.78 11.79 -6.97
C ASN A 83 17.78 11.33 -8.03
N SER A 84 17.64 11.87 -9.24
CA SER A 84 18.41 11.46 -10.40
C SER A 84 19.79 12.13 -10.53
N SER A 85 20.13 13.05 -9.63
CA SER A 85 21.39 13.78 -9.67
C SER A 85 22.60 12.84 -9.54
N ASN A 86 23.46 12.81 -10.57
CA ASN A 86 24.70 12.01 -10.62
C ASN A 86 24.53 10.49 -10.47
N ILE A 87 23.33 9.94 -10.64
CA ILE A 87 23.05 8.52 -10.35
C ILE A 87 23.58 7.55 -11.41
N LEU A 88 23.75 7.99 -12.66
CA LEU A 88 24.04 7.10 -13.79
C LEU A 88 25.32 6.25 -13.63
N LYS A 89 26.25 6.68 -12.79
CA LYS A 89 27.52 5.96 -12.53
C LYS A 89 27.37 4.83 -11.51
N THR A 90 26.29 4.81 -10.73
CA THR A 90 26.06 3.83 -9.65
C THR A 90 25.04 2.75 -10.04
N LEU A 91 24.30 2.97 -11.14
CA LEU A 91 23.34 2.01 -11.66
C LEU A 91 24.03 0.73 -12.12
N SER A 92 23.39 -0.39 -11.83
CA SER A 92 23.88 -1.72 -12.18
C SER A 92 23.49 -2.06 -13.62
N ASN A 93 24.20 -3.00 -14.24
CA ASN A 93 23.71 -3.62 -15.47
C ASN A 93 22.70 -4.73 -15.14
N ASP A 94 21.86 -5.07 -16.13
CA ASP A 94 20.86 -6.13 -16.04
C ASP A 94 19.87 -5.94 -14.87
N SER A 95 19.55 -4.69 -14.54
CA SER A 95 18.61 -4.31 -13.49
C SER A 95 17.32 -3.69 -14.06
N VAL A 96 16.28 -3.66 -13.22
CA VAL A 96 15.10 -2.83 -13.44
C VAL A 96 15.33 -1.50 -12.73
N VAL A 97 15.43 -0.40 -13.47
CA VAL A 97 15.63 0.95 -12.91
C VAL A 97 14.30 1.68 -12.93
N ILE A 98 13.79 2.08 -11.77
CA ILE A 98 12.52 2.80 -11.61
C ILE A 98 12.81 4.22 -11.15
N PHE A 99 12.61 5.16 -12.06
CA PHE A 99 12.60 6.58 -11.72
C PHE A 99 11.24 6.93 -11.11
N LEU A 100 11.24 7.31 -9.84
CA LEU A 100 10.05 7.53 -9.04
C LEU A 100 9.91 9.02 -8.72
N GLY A 101 8.97 9.70 -9.39
CA GLY A 101 8.63 11.10 -9.16
C GLY A 101 9.73 12.11 -9.49
N CYS A 102 10.87 11.67 -10.02
CA CYS A 102 11.97 12.55 -10.41
C CYS A 102 11.91 12.93 -11.89
N GLU A 103 12.57 14.04 -12.21
CA GLU A 103 12.73 14.50 -13.58
C GLU A 103 13.70 13.60 -14.36
N ILE A 104 13.26 13.21 -15.57
CA ILE A 104 14.08 12.47 -16.53
C ILE A 104 14.87 13.46 -17.38
N SER A 105 16.11 13.73 -16.98
CA SER A 105 17.02 14.61 -17.72
C SER A 105 17.43 14.02 -19.07
N GLU A 106 17.91 14.87 -19.97
CA GLU A 106 18.43 14.45 -21.28
C GLU A 106 19.60 13.45 -21.19
N ASP A 107 20.39 13.51 -20.12
CA ASP A 107 21.46 12.53 -19.90
C ASP A 107 20.92 11.14 -19.55
N ILE A 108 19.84 11.07 -18.78
CA ILE A 108 19.14 9.80 -18.49
C ILE A 108 18.51 9.26 -19.76
N LYS A 109 17.91 10.12 -20.60
CA LYS A 109 17.38 9.70 -21.90
C LYS A 109 18.49 9.13 -22.78
N LYS A 110 19.62 9.84 -22.95
CA LYS A 110 20.78 9.32 -23.70
C LYS A 110 21.29 8.00 -23.13
N TRP A 111 21.36 7.89 -21.80
CA TRP A 111 21.76 6.66 -21.13
C TRP A 111 20.78 5.52 -21.39
N SER A 112 19.46 5.77 -21.45
CA SER A 112 18.46 4.74 -21.76
C SER A 112 18.61 4.17 -23.18
N TYR A 113 19.02 4.99 -24.16
CA TYR A 113 19.33 4.51 -25.51
C TYR A 113 20.56 3.58 -25.53
N ALA A 114 21.57 3.87 -24.70
CA ALA A 114 22.81 3.12 -24.66
C ALA A 114 22.70 1.81 -23.85
N ASN A 115 21.88 1.78 -22.80
CA ASN A 115 21.84 0.68 -21.82
C ASN A 115 20.65 -0.25 -22.06
N LYS A 116 20.73 -1.05 -23.12
CA LYS A 116 19.66 -1.98 -23.51
C LYS A 116 19.49 -3.20 -22.60
N SER A 117 20.47 -3.46 -21.73
CA SER A 117 20.39 -4.51 -20.70
C SER A 117 19.37 -4.20 -19.61
N ASN A 118 19.11 -2.91 -19.36
CA ASN A 118 18.29 -2.48 -18.24
C ASN A 118 16.86 -2.25 -18.71
N LYS A 119 15.89 -2.68 -17.90
CA LYS A 119 14.50 -2.26 -18.07
C LYS A 119 14.31 -0.96 -17.31
N ILE A 120 13.87 0.10 -17.99
CA ILE A 120 13.77 1.44 -17.39
C ILE A 120 12.31 1.86 -17.32
N LEU A 121 11.88 2.21 -16.11
CA LEU A 121 10.52 2.58 -15.78
C LEU A 121 10.47 4.01 -15.22
N HIS A 122 9.39 4.73 -15.51
CA HIS A 122 9.08 6.01 -14.86
C HIS A 122 7.67 5.95 -14.26
N VAL A 123 7.59 6.31 -12.98
CA VAL A 123 6.36 6.29 -12.18
C VAL A 123 6.21 7.65 -11.51
N PRO A 124 5.07 8.34 -11.64
CA PRO A 124 4.84 9.63 -10.98
C PRO A 124 4.67 9.47 -9.46
N THR A 125 4.79 10.59 -8.76
CA THR A 125 4.43 10.77 -7.34
C THR A 125 3.56 12.01 -7.19
N LEU A 126 2.84 12.15 -6.07
CA LEU A 126 2.04 13.36 -5.80
C LEU A 126 2.86 14.66 -5.84
N ASP A 127 4.15 14.57 -5.54
CA ASP A 127 5.10 15.68 -5.53
C ASP A 127 5.73 15.96 -6.91
N SER A 128 5.37 15.20 -7.95
CA SER A 128 5.93 15.36 -9.29
C SER A 128 5.48 16.68 -9.93
N ILE A 129 6.44 17.48 -10.40
CA ILE A 129 6.20 18.84 -10.94
C ILE A 129 5.24 18.83 -12.14
N ASN A 130 5.26 17.75 -12.94
CA ASN A 130 4.52 17.64 -14.20
C ASN A 130 3.20 16.90 -14.08
N THR A 131 2.71 16.64 -12.86
CA THR A 131 1.42 15.98 -12.64
C THR A 131 0.49 16.87 -11.83
N ILE A 132 -0.80 16.57 -11.94
CA ILE A 132 -1.78 17.13 -11.02
C ILE A 132 -1.62 16.40 -9.69
N ASN A 133 -1.61 17.14 -8.58
CA ASN A 133 -1.53 16.60 -7.22
C ASN A 133 -2.88 15.97 -6.80
N VAL A 134 -3.27 14.92 -7.52
CA VAL A 134 -4.46 14.08 -7.31
C VAL A 134 -4.03 12.64 -7.56
N PHE A 135 -4.36 11.72 -6.65
CA PHE A 135 -4.14 10.29 -6.78
C PHE A 135 -5.45 9.58 -7.19
N PRO A 136 -5.45 8.54 -8.03
CA PRO A 136 -4.31 8.00 -8.76
C PRO A 136 -3.77 8.99 -9.82
N GLN A 137 -2.53 8.79 -10.24
CA GLN A 137 -1.87 9.62 -11.26
C GLN A 137 -1.62 8.83 -12.54
N PRO A 138 -1.96 9.38 -13.71
CA PRO A 138 -1.65 8.74 -14.99
C PRO A 138 -0.14 8.79 -15.27
N PRO A 139 0.36 7.96 -16.20
CA PRO A 139 1.75 8.04 -16.65
C PRO A 139 2.13 9.44 -17.16
N ILE A 140 3.38 9.86 -16.90
CA ILE A 140 3.93 11.10 -17.47
C ILE A 140 4.44 10.80 -18.87
N TYR A 141 3.71 11.23 -19.89
CA TYR A 141 4.06 10.93 -21.28
C TYR A 141 5.20 11.81 -21.80
N ASP A 142 6.18 11.17 -22.44
CA ASP A 142 7.22 11.81 -23.26
C ASP A 142 7.56 10.93 -24.47
N ASP A 143 8.34 11.47 -25.41
CA ASP A 143 8.69 10.82 -26.67
C ASP A 143 9.77 9.71 -26.54
N ASN A 144 10.29 9.44 -25.33
CA ASN A 144 11.36 8.45 -25.14
C ASN A 144 10.81 7.01 -25.09
N ILE A 145 10.88 6.30 -26.21
CA ILE A 145 10.40 4.92 -26.33
C ILE A 145 11.16 3.88 -25.49
N HIS A 146 12.34 4.20 -24.95
CA HIS A 146 13.15 3.28 -24.14
C HIS A 146 12.82 3.33 -22.65
N ILE A 147 11.99 4.28 -22.23
CA ILE A 147 11.50 4.40 -20.86
C ILE A 147 10.01 4.06 -20.90
N GLU A 148 9.63 2.98 -20.24
CA GLU A 148 8.23 2.60 -20.06
C GLU A 148 7.63 3.47 -18.95
N LYS A 149 6.46 4.08 -19.21
CA LYS A 149 5.80 4.96 -18.26
C LYS A 149 4.58 4.29 -17.68
N LEU A 150 4.48 4.35 -16.37
CA LEU A 150 3.44 3.70 -15.58
C LEU A 150 2.70 4.74 -14.74
N SER A 151 1.49 4.38 -14.32
CA SER A 151 0.69 5.16 -13.39
C SER A 151 1.20 5.04 -11.95
N ASN A 152 0.63 5.83 -11.05
CA ASN A 152 0.75 5.66 -9.61
C ASN A 152 -0.67 5.58 -9.01
N PRO A 153 -1.11 4.42 -8.48
CA PRO A 153 -0.33 3.20 -8.30
C PRO A 153 -0.15 2.44 -9.63
N CYS A 154 0.69 1.41 -9.64
CA CYS A 154 0.78 0.48 -10.76
C CYS A 154 1.11 -0.95 -10.31
N GLU A 155 0.77 -1.90 -11.19
CA GLU A 155 1.10 -3.31 -11.08
C GLU A 155 2.02 -3.68 -12.25
N LEU A 156 3.07 -4.45 -11.98
CA LEU A 156 3.98 -4.95 -13.01
C LEU A 156 4.42 -6.37 -12.70
N GLU A 157 4.77 -7.11 -13.75
CA GLU A 157 5.30 -8.47 -13.61
C GLU A 157 6.81 -8.49 -13.90
N LEU A 158 7.58 -9.08 -12.99
CA LEU A 158 9.02 -9.29 -13.17
C LEU A 158 9.38 -10.73 -12.80
N ASN A 159 9.86 -11.50 -13.78
CA ASN A 159 10.27 -12.89 -13.59
C ASN A 159 9.15 -13.78 -12.96
N ASN A 160 7.89 -13.55 -13.33
CA ASN A 160 6.67 -14.15 -12.75
C ASN A 160 6.34 -13.72 -11.30
N ASN A 161 6.99 -12.67 -10.79
CA ASN A 161 6.60 -12.02 -9.55
C ASN A 161 5.67 -10.85 -9.85
N SER A 162 4.52 -10.80 -9.20
CA SER A 162 3.63 -9.64 -9.20
C SER A 162 4.19 -8.58 -8.26
N ILE A 163 4.46 -7.40 -8.79
CA ILE A 163 5.03 -6.26 -8.07
C ILE A 163 4.05 -5.10 -8.12
N PHE A 164 3.61 -4.66 -6.95
CA PHE A 164 2.76 -3.49 -6.79
C PHE A 164 3.61 -2.31 -6.34
N ILE A 165 3.39 -1.15 -6.95
CA ILE A 165 4.04 0.10 -6.57
C ILE A 165 2.97 1.11 -6.21
N ASN A 166 3.04 1.64 -5.00
CA ASN A 166 2.15 2.68 -4.52
C ASN A 166 2.93 3.74 -3.74
N THR A 167 2.93 4.97 -4.24
CA THR A 167 3.69 6.05 -3.61
C THR A 167 2.84 6.94 -2.71
N LEU A 168 1.52 6.73 -2.68
CA LEU A 168 0.66 7.32 -1.66
C LEU A 168 1.10 6.76 -0.30
N PRO A 169 1.37 7.60 0.73
CA PRO A 169 1.87 7.14 2.02
C PRO A 169 0.74 6.58 2.90
N VAL A 170 0.12 5.52 2.38
CA VAL A 170 -1.06 4.87 2.96
C VAL A 170 -0.79 4.38 4.38
N ILE A 171 0.37 3.79 4.64
CA ILE A 171 0.68 3.29 6.00
C ILE A 171 0.80 4.43 7.02
N ASP A 172 1.19 5.62 6.57
CA ASP A 172 1.25 6.80 7.42
C ASP A 172 -0.16 7.28 7.76
N GLU A 173 -1.07 7.28 6.79
CA GLU A 173 -2.48 7.61 6.99
C GLU A 173 -3.23 6.57 7.84
N ILE A 174 -2.97 5.26 7.64
CA ILE A 174 -3.55 4.20 8.48
C ILE A 174 -3.11 4.44 9.93
N LYS A 175 -1.81 4.68 10.17
CA LYS A 175 -1.29 4.95 11.51
C LYS A 175 -1.91 6.20 12.15
N GLU A 176 -2.12 7.26 11.38
CA GLU A 176 -2.76 8.49 11.87
C GLU A 176 -4.24 8.29 12.23
N ASN A 177 -4.93 7.40 11.52
CA ASN A 177 -6.36 7.17 11.71
C ASN A 177 -6.69 5.97 12.60
N GLU A 178 -5.69 5.18 12.98
CA GLU A 178 -5.84 3.98 13.79
C GLU A 178 -6.41 4.29 15.19
N VAL A 179 -7.48 3.57 15.54
CA VAL A 179 -8.05 3.48 16.88
C VAL A 179 -7.78 2.07 17.39
N LEU A 180 -7.01 2.01 18.47
CA LEU A 180 -6.44 0.78 18.99
C LEU A 180 -6.96 0.48 20.40
N LYS A 181 -7.29 -0.78 20.64
CA LYS A 181 -7.39 -1.35 21.98
C LYS A 181 -6.66 -2.68 21.98
N ASN A 182 -5.77 -2.89 22.95
CA ASN A 182 -5.02 -4.13 23.09
C ASN A 182 -4.97 -4.58 24.56
N GLU A 183 -6.09 -5.09 25.08
CA GLU A 183 -6.10 -5.74 26.39
C GLU A 183 -5.58 -7.18 26.25
N LYS A 184 -4.60 -7.56 27.08
CA LYS A 184 -4.11 -8.95 27.16
C LYS A 184 -5.28 -9.87 27.48
N CYS A 185 -5.59 -10.77 26.57
CA CYS A 185 -6.64 -11.77 26.74
C CYS A 185 -6.37 -13.00 25.88
N ASN A 186 -6.97 -14.13 26.22
CA ASN A 186 -7.12 -15.25 25.30
C ASN A 186 -8.23 -14.89 24.31
N ASN A 187 -7.88 -14.06 23.32
CA ASN A 187 -8.84 -13.58 22.35
C ASN A 187 -9.32 -14.73 21.46
N GLN A 188 -10.62 -14.82 21.21
CA GLN A 188 -11.22 -15.82 20.32
C GLN A 188 -11.51 -15.26 18.92
N ILE A 189 -11.32 -13.95 18.71
CA ILE A 189 -11.53 -13.29 17.42
C ILE A 189 -10.26 -13.48 16.59
N LYS A 190 -10.35 -14.28 15.53
CA LYS A 190 -9.23 -14.61 14.62
C LYS A 190 -8.52 -13.36 14.09
N CYS A 191 -9.28 -12.35 13.68
CA CYS A 191 -8.74 -11.10 13.17
C CYS A 191 -7.85 -10.40 14.20
N ALA A 192 -8.30 -10.34 15.45
CA ALA A 192 -7.50 -9.80 16.53
C ALA A 192 -6.23 -10.62 16.76
N GLN A 193 -6.34 -11.94 16.82
CA GLN A 193 -5.16 -12.81 16.99
C GLN A 193 -4.11 -12.56 15.91
N PHE A 194 -4.54 -12.36 14.66
CA PHE A 194 -3.66 -12.04 13.55
C PHE A 194 -3.03 -10.65 13.69
N LEU A 195 -3.86 -9.62 13.87
CA LEU A 195 -3.42 -8.21 13.95
C LEU A 195 -2.48 -7.93 15.14
N PHE A 196 -2.59 -8.71 16.22
CA PHE A 196 -1.82 -8.51 17.45
C PHE A 196 -0.75 -9.58 17.69
N LYS A 197 -0.40 -10.38 16.68
CA LYS A 197 0.68 -11.37 16.75
C LYS A 197 2.08 -10.72 16.75
N GLY A 198 2.22 -9.61 16.03
CA GLY A 198 3.48 -8.91 15.79
C GLY A 198 3.53 -7.53 16.44
N ASP A 199 4.40 -6.68 15.91
CA ASP A 199 4.53 -5.28 16.35
C ASP A 199 3.51 -4.35 15.67
N GLU A 200 3.67 -3.03 15.90
CA GLU A 200 2.82 -2.02 15.26
C GLU A 200 2.90 -2.09 13.73
N LEU A 201 4.10 -2.25 13.18
CA LEU A 201 4.31 -2.23 11.74
C LEU A 201 3.69 -3.46 11.08
N ASP A 202 3.82 -4.64 11.69
CA ASP A 202 3.16 -5.87 11.22
C ASP A 202 1.64 -5.68 11.13
N ARG A 203 1.04 -4.98 12.11
CA ARG A 203 -0.39 -4.68 12.14
C ARG A 203 -0.81 -3.68 11.05
N LEU A 204 -0.03 -2.62 10.84
CA LEU A 204 -0.31 -1.63 9.78
C LEU A 204 -0.19 -2.25 8.38
N ILE A 205 0.79 -3.14 8.19
CA ILE A 205 0.95 -3.91 6.95
C ILE A 205 -0.23 -4.85 6.73
N ALA A 206 -0.72 -5.51 7.80
CA ALA A 206 -1.93 -6.31 7.69
C ALA A 206 -3.11 -5.47 7.18
N HIS A 207 -3.34 -4.28 7.75
CA HIS A 207 -4.39 -3.38 7.26
C HIS A 207 -4.21 -2.99 5.80
N LEU A 208 -2.99 -2.67 5.38
CA LEU A 208 -2.71 -2.36 3.98
C LEU A 208 -3.10 -3.52 3.04
N LEU A 209 -2.78 -4.76 3.42
CA LEU A 209 -2.97 -5.92 2.55
C LEU A 209 -4.43 -6.41 2.51
N PHE A 210 -5.12 -6.47 3.65
CA PHE A 210 -6.45 -7.09 3.74
C PHE A 210 -7.60 -6.16 3.37
N GLN A 211 -7.31 -4.98 2.80
CA GLN A 211 -8.33 -4.03 2.36
C GLN A 211 -8.49 -4.00 0.85
N ALA A 212 -7.70 -4.78 0.11
CA ALA A 212 -7.83 -4.96 -1.34
C ALA A 212 -7.90 -3.64 -2.13
N SER A 213 -7.19 -2.61 -1.66
CA SER A 213 -7.18 -1.29 -2.28
C SER A 213 -5.84 -0.61 -2.11
N PHE A 214 -5.47 0.19 -3.11
CA PHE A 214 -4.33 1.10 -3.03
C PHE A 214 -4.60 2.36 -2.19
N CYS A 215 -5.85 2.66 -1.83
CA CYS A 215 -6.21 3.81 -1.00
C CYS A 215 -7.31 3.42 0.02
N PRO A 216 -6.98 2.59 1.03
CA PRO A 216 -7.97 2.08 1.97
C PRO A 216 -8.45 3.12 3.00
N VAL A 217 -7.72 4.23 3.19
CA VAL A 217 -8.10 5.28 4.14
C VAL A 217 -9.13 6.21 3.50
N PHE A 218 -10.26 6.41 4.18
CA PHE A 218 -11.33 7.29 3.74
C PHE A 218 -11.95 8.08 4.91
N PRO A 219 -12.11 9.41 4.77
CA PRO A 219 -11.51 10.25 3.73
C PRO A 219 -9.98 10.29 3.88
N SER A 220 -9.27 10.36 2.76
CA SER A 220 -7.81 10.59 2.75
C SER A 220 -7.52 12.06 3.01
N ARG A 221 -6.34 12.35 3.55
CA ARG A 221 -5.81 13.72 3.66
C ARG A 221 -5.28 14.26 2.33
N TYR A 222 -5.03 13.38 1.36
CA TYR A 222 -4.59 13.74 0.01
C TYR A 222 -5.80 13.90 -0.92
N ASN A 223 -5.57 14.57 -2.06
CA ASN A 223 -6.61 14.67 -3.07
C ASN A 223 -6.72 13.32 -3.80
N ILE A 224 -7.86 12.65 -3.68
CA ILE A 224 -8.11 11.35 -4.29
C ILE A 224 -9.29 11.44 -5.27
N GLU A 225 -9.11 10.89 -6.48
CA GLU A 225 -10.20 10.54 -7.39
C GLU A 225 -10.66 9.11 -7.07
N TYR A 226 -11.74 8.99 -6.30
CA TYR A 226 -12.21 7.72 -5.75
C TYR A 226 -12.95 6.81 -6.76
N ASP A 227 -13.39 7.34 -7.90
CA ASP A 227 -14.16 6.59 -8.93
C ASP A 227 -13.25 5.97 -10.00
N ASP A 228 -11.98 5.72 -9.67
CA ASP A 228 -11.03 5.04 -10.55
C ASP A 228 -10.82 3.59 -10.13
N LYS A 229 -11.05 2.67 -11.06
CA LYS A 229 -10.87 1.22 -10.86
C LYS A 229 -9.42 0.82 -10.59
N ILE A 230 -8.46 1.68 -10.90
CA ILE A 230 -7.04 1.43 -10.58
C ILE A 230 -6.77 1.39 -9.07
N LEU A 231 -7.69 1.89 -8.25
CA LEU A 231 -7.61 1.82 -6.80
C LEU A 231 -7.93 0.42 -6.24
N GLU A 232 -8.55 -0.46 -7.03
CA GLU A 232 -8.92 -1.82 -6.64
C GLU A 232 -7.77 -2.80 -6.88
N GLN A 233 -7.52 -3.67 -5.89
CA GLN A 233 -6.57 -4.77 -6.04
C GLN A 233 -7.31 -6.08 -6.30
N LYS A 234 -6.94 -6.78 -7.37
CA LYS A 234 -7.59 -8.05 -7.75
C LYS A 234 -6.87 -9.29 -7.25
N ILE A 235 -5.58 -9.15 -6.96
CA ILE A 235 -4.70 -10.19 -6.44
C ILE A 235 -3.84 -9.61 -5.31
N HIS A 236 -3.29 -10.49 -4.48
CA HIS A 236 -2.17 -10.10 -3.63
C HIS A 236 -0.87 -10.07 -4.46
N PRO A 237 -0.01 -9.06 -4.26
CA PRO A 237 1.30 -9.02 -4.90
C PRO A 237 2.27 -9.97 -4.21
N ASP A 238 3.35 -10.34 -4.90
CA ASP A 238 4.51 -10.98 -4.27
C ASP A 238 5.36 -9.93 -3.56
N LEU A 239 5.53 -8.75 -4.19
CA LEU A 239 6.21 -7.58 -3.63
C LEU A 239 5.27 -6.37 -3.66
N TYR A 240 5.03 -5.75 -2.51
CA TYR A 240 4.34 -4.47 -2.41
C TYR A 240 5.33 -3.37 -2.01
N ILE A 241 5.76 -2.59 -3.00
CA ILE A 241 6.64 -1.44 -2.84
C ILE A 241 5.78 -0.24 -2.45
N ILE A 242 6.07 0.31 -1.27
CA ILE A 242 5.37 1.47 -0.70
C ILE A 242 6.35 2.58 -0.34
N ARG A 243 5.85 3.80 -0.26
CA ARG A 243 6.59 4.97 0.23
C ARG A 243 6.01 5.42 1.56
N SER A 244 6.86 5.70 2.54
CA SER A 244 6.49 6.29 3.82
C SER A 244 7.56 7.27 4.28
N GLU A 245 7.10 8.38 4.85
CA GLU A 245 7.96 9.40 5.47
C GLU A 245 8.22 9.08 6.95
N LYS A 246 7.30 8.34 7.59
CA LYS A 246 7.35 8.06 9.02
C LYS A 246 8.15 6.82 9.39
N PHE A 247 8.32 5.91 8.44
CA PHE A 247 9.07 4.67 8.66
C PHE A 247 10.38 4.70 7.88
N PRO A 248 11.48 4.18 8.46
CA PRO A 248 12.71 4.01 7.72
C PRO A 248 12.54 2.93 6.64
N LEU A 249 13.55 2.80 5.79
CA LEU A 249 13.67 1.71 4.83
C LEU A 249 13.48 0.35 5.54
N PHE A 250 12.60 -0.51 5.01
CA PHE A 250 12.40 -1.85 5.56
C PHE A 250 11.91 -2.86 4.51
N VAL A 251 12.15 -4.14 4.79
CA VAL A 251 11.38 -5.26 4.24
C VAL A 251 10.63 -5.94 5.40
N ARG A 252 9.37 -6.27 5.17
CA ARG A 252 8.52 -7.04 6.10
C ARG A 252 7.73 -8.08 5.35
N GLN A 253 7.64 -9.27 5.91
CA GLN A 253 6.91 -10.38 5.32
C GLN A 253 5.58 -10.59 6.05
N SER A 254 4.48 -10.63 5.31
CA SER A 254 3.15 -10.97 5.82
C SER A 254 2.57 -12.10 4.97
N GLY A 255 2.65 -13.32 5.49
CA GLY A 255 2.34 -14.52 4.71
C GLY A 255 3.33 -14.67 3.54
N PRO A 256 2.87 -14.87 2.29
CA PRO A 256 3.75 -14.97 1.13
C PRO A 256 4.25 -13.61 0.60
N ILE A 257 3.71 -12.49 1.11
CA ILE A 257 3.89 -11.16 0.55
C ILE A 257 5.05 -10.44 1.24
N HIS A 258 5.91 -9.79 0.45
CA HIS A 258 6.93 -8.89 0.95
C HIS A 258 6.50 -7.43 0.77
N VAL A 259 6.33 -6.70 1.85
CA VAL A 259 6.09 -5.26 1.83
C VAL A 259 7.40 -4.54 2.06
N ILE A 260 7.74 -3.64 1.14
CA ILE A 260 9.02 -2.94 1.09
C ILE A 260 8.74 -1.45 1.16
N ASN A 261 9.17 -0.80 2.24
CA ASN A 261 9.22 0.65 2.27
C ASN A 261 10.55 1.14 1.71
N ILE A 262 10.47 1.96 0.67
CA ILE A 262 11.64 2.54 -0.02
C ILE A 262 12.13 3.85 0.61
N GLY A 263 11.39 4.41 1.57
CA GLY A 263 11.70 5.71 2.15
C GLY A 263 11.71 6.83 1.10
N LEU A 264 12.51 7.88 1.33
CA LEU A 264 12.59 9.07 0.46
C LEU A 264 13.88 9.16 -0.37
N GLY A 265 14.81 8.23 -0.15
CA GLY A 265 16.09 8.19 -0.85
C GLY A 265 16.09 7.26 -2.05
N ASN A 266 17.22 7.25 -2.77
CA ASN A 266 17.48 6.20 -3.74
C ASN A 266 17.76 4.89 -2.99
N CYS A 267 17.23 3.79 -3.49
CA CYS A 267 17.46 2.48 -2.88
C CYS A 267 17.56 1.37 -3.92
N LYS A 268 18.10 0.24 -3.50
CA LYS A 268 18.21 -0.98 -4.27
C LYS A 268 17.49 -2.10 -3.55
N ILE A 269 16.66 -2.83 -4.27
CA ILE A 269 15.98 -4.04 -3.83
C ILE A 269 16.64 -5.22 -4.54
N ASN A 270 17.16 -6.17 -3.77
CA ASN A 270 17.76 -7.39 -4.30
C ASN A 270 16.91 -8.57 -3.88
N GLN A 271 16.49 -9.37 -4.87
CA GLN A 271 16.01 -10.72 -4.60
C GLN A 271 17.10 -11.72 -4.95
N LYS A 272 17.49 -12.54 -3.98
CA LYS A 272 18.45 -13.63 -4.16
C LYS A 272 18.06 -14.87 -3.39
N ASP A 273 17.94 -16.01 -4.07
CA ASP A 273 17.54 -17.30 -3.46
C ASP A 273 16.19 -17.25 -2.70
N GLY A 274 15.33 -16.29 -3.08
CA GLY A 274 14.05 -16.02 -2.43
C GLY A 274 14.13 -15.17 -1.15
N ASN A 275 15.31 -14.67 -0.78
CA ASN A 275 15.46 -13.62 0.21
C ASN A 275 15.39 -12.25 -0.47
N ILE A 276 14.75 -11.28 0.18
CA ILE A 276 14.61 -9.92 -0.32
C ILE A 276 15.26 -8.96 0.66
N ASP A 277 16.23 -8.20 0.15
CA ASP A 277 16.92 -7.15 0.89
C ASP A 277 16.69 -5.79 0.23
N VAL A 278 16.71 -4.74 1.04
CA VAL A 278 16.63 -3.36 0.57
C VAL A 278 17.67 -2.49 1.28
N PHE A 279 18.35 -1.63 0.53
CA PHE A 279 19.36 -0.70 1.08
C PHE A 279 19.46 0.58 0.25
N ASN A 280 19.90 1.66 0.88
CA ASN A 280 20.11 2.94 0.21
C ASN A 280 21.31 2.86 -0.76
N ILE A 281 21.24 3.62 -1.86
CA ILE A 281 22.30 3.74 -2.87
C ILE A 281 22.60 5.19 -3.24
#